data_AF-A0A924B2E3-F1
#
_entry.id   AF-A0A924B2E3-F1
#
_cell.length_a   1.000
_cell.length_b   1.000
_cell.length_c   1.000
_cell.angle_alpha   90.00
_cell.angle_beta   90.00
_cell.angle_gamma   90.00
#
_symmetry.space_group_name_H-M   'P 1'
#
loop_
_entity.id
_entity.type
_entity.pdbx_description
1 polymer ?
#
loop_
_entity_poly.entity_id
_entity_poly.type
_entity_poly.pdbx_seq_one_letter_code
_entity_poly.pdbx_strand_id
1 'polypeptide(L)'
;MRRAPATRPAIRMLLAWLLVSVALLLAPAVAGAHSRVLFSDPADKAVVPTAPQQLRLLFSANVTVQRGSIQVFDPDGRRVDSGPPATPGAATLVTQRLKAAARGTYGVSYRVSSEDGHVITGTLSFSVGASGAESDAARTATNDAAHVDRGLQAAFSTTRFIEVLALLVAAGGGLFACLIAPGWRPRWVIGALVVLLVSYASGYVLNAALAHGDGLAGAFDWDAIRASQDTPFALSVRIRALVAVVAIGPAFVLRAQADRLAPVARWLLAIVFAGLAASMSITGHAVTTSPIELRMPIDMMHVIAAAIWIGGLVQLPALAPVVHQHVDWIRRFSRAA
;
A
#
# COMPACT_ATOMS: atom_id res chain seq x y z
N MET A 1 -58.07 15.26 9.54
CA MET A 1 -56.89 15.71 8.75
C MET A 1 -55.67 14.89 9.16
N ARG A 2 -55.21 13.94 8.33
CA ARG A 2 -54.00 13.13 8.59
C ARG A 2 -52.77 13.90 8.09
N ARG A 3 -51.89 14.36 9.00
CA ARG A 3 -50.60 14.96 8.63
C ARG A 3 -49.69 13.88 8.05
N ALA A 4 -49.17 14.08 6.85
CA ALA A 4 -48.17 13.20 6.26
C ALA A 4 -46.89 13.21 7.12
N PRO A 5 -46.22 12.06 7.34
CA PRO A 5 -45.09 11.99 8.25
C PRO A 5 -43.88 12.75 7.68
N ALA A 6 -43.21 13.53 8.54
CA ALA A 6 -42.05 14.38 8.25
C ALA A 6 -40.75 13.58 7.94
N THR A 7 -40.85 12.39 7.34
CA THR A 7 -39.74 11.44 7.16
C THR A 7 -38.83 11.78 5.97
N ARG A 8 -39.36 12.49 4.97
CA ARG A 8 -38.61 12.87 3.75
C ARG A 8 -37.43 13.82 4.00
N PRO A 9 -37.54 14.89 4.83
CA PRO A 9 -36.39 15.75 5.11
C PRO A 9 -35.31 15.06 5.95
N ALA A 10 -35.69 14.20 6.91
CA ALA A 10 -34.74 13.47 7.75
C ALA A 10 -33.88 12.48 6.93
N ILE A 11 -34.50 11.73 6.01
CA ILE A 11 -33.78 10.80 5.12
C ILE A 11 -32.83 11.56 4.18
N ARG A 12 -33.25 12.70 3.63
CA ARG A 12 -32.39 13.54 2.77
C ARG A 12 -31.20 14.10 3.53
N MET A 13 -31.39 14.52 4.78
CA MET A 13 -30.32 15.03 5.62
C MET A 13 -29.34 13.90 6.00
N LEU A 14 -29.85 12.71 6.31
CA LEU A 14 -29.01 11.53 6.58
C LEU A 14 -28.18 11.11 5.35
N LEU A 15 -28.79 11.11 4.16
CA LEU A 15 -28.09 10.82 2.90
C LEU A 15 -27.06 11.90 2.55
N ALA A 16 -27.36 13.17 2.82
CA ALA A 16 -26.41 14.27 2.63
C ALA A 16 -25.21 14.13 3.58
N TRP A 17 -25.44 13.83 4.84
CA TRP A 17 -24.36 13.54 5.80
C TRP A 17 -23.56 12.30 5.43
N LEU A 18 -24.20 11.25 4.94
CA LEU A 18 -23.50 10.06 4.43
C LEU A 18 -22.63 10.41 3.22
N LEU A 19 -23.14 11.19 2.27
CA LEU A 19 -22.40 11.67 1.10
C LEU A 19 -21.21 12.55 1.50
N VAL A 20 -21.40 13.47 2.45
CA VAL A 20 -20.33 14.33 2.98
C VAL A 20 -19.28 13.49 3.70
N SER A 21 -19.67 12.52 4.53
CA SER A 21 -18.74 11.61 5.20
C SER A 21 -17.97 10.74 4.21
N VAL A 22 -18.63 10.21 3.18
CA VAL A 22 -17.98 9.47 2.09
C VAL A 22 -17.03 10.39 1.32
N ALA A 23 -17.42 11.63 1.00
CA ALA A 23 -16.57 12.60 0.33
C ALA A 23 -15.35 13.00 1.17
N LEU A 24 -15.49 13.14 2.49
CA LEU A 24 -14.41 13.41 3.43
C LEU A 24 -13.46 12.22 3.59
N LEU A 25 -13.97 10.98 3.55
CA LEU A 25 -13.15 9.76 3.55
C LEU A 25 -12.41 9.54 2.22
N LEU A 26 -13.01 10.00 1.12
CA LEU A 26 -12.38 9.99 -0.22
C LEU A 26 -11.48 11.21 -0.45
N ALA A 27 -11.54 12.22 0.42
CA ALA A 27 -10.62 13.35 0.35
C ALA A 27 -9.21 12.81 0.61
N PRO A 28 -8.25 13.02 -0.30
CA PRO A 28 -6.90 12.55 -0.10
C PRO A 28 -6.30 13.29 1.10
N ALA A 29 -6.30 12.65 2.26
CA ALA A 29 -5.45 13.06 3.36
C ALA A 29 -4.01 12.89 2.83
N VAL A 30 -3.32 14.01 2.61
CA VAL A 30 -1.87 13.99 2.35
C VAL A 30 -1.21 13.60 3.68
N ALA A 31 -1.28 12.33 4.03
CA ALA A 31 -0.51 11.77 5.11
C ALA A 31 0.94 11.72 4.62
N GLY A 32 1.75 12.68 5.06
CA GLY A 32 3.19 12.74 4.80
C GLY A 32 3.98 11.67 5.56
N ALA A 33 3.57 10.41 5.43
CA ALA A 33 4.20 9.24 6.05
C ALA A 33 5.12 8.47 5.09
N HIS A 34 5.43 9.05 3.93
CA HIS A 34 6.29 8.41 2.94
C HIS A 34 7.75 8.51 3.35
N SER A 35 8.53 7.46 3.11
CA SER A 35 9.96 7.46 3.44
C SER A 35 10.66 8.58 2.68
N ARG A 36 11.44 9.37 3.42
CA ARG A 36 12.17 10.54 2.92
C ARG A 36 13.64 10.39 3.23
N VAL A 37 14.48 11.04 2.42
CA VAL A 37 15.90 11.18 2.73
C VAL A 37 16.03 12.02 4.01
N LEU A 38 16.61 11.44 5.05
CA LEU A 38 16.94 12.10 6.32
C LEU A 38 18.33 12.74 6.27
N PHE A 39 19.26 12.08 5.57
CA PHE A 39 20.65 12.52 5.49
C PHE A 39 21.26 12.09 4.16
N SER A 40 22.16 12.92 3.63
CA SER A 40 22.97 12.62 2.44
C SER A 40 24.43 12.97 2.71
N ASP A 41 25.32 12.18 2.14
CA ASP A 41 26.77 12.44 2.11
C ASP A 41 27.30 12.19 0.69
N PRO A 42 27.68 13.23 -0.06
CA PRO A 42 27.65 14.65 0.33
C PRO A 42 26.25 15.18 0.66
N ALA A 43 26.17 16.16 1.55
CA ALA A 43 24.90 16.77 1.92
C ALA A 43 24.30 17.57 0.75
N ASP A 44 22.98 17.65 0.69
CA ASP A 44 22.29 18.44 -0.34
C ASP A 44 22.76 19.90 -0.31
N LYS A 45 23.08 20.41 -1.50
CA LYS A 45 23.66 21.72 -1.78
C LYS A 45 25.03 21.97 -1.17
N ALA A 46 25.70 20.94 -0.64
CA ALA A 46 27.05 21.10 -0.10
C ALA A 46 28.08 21.37 -1.21
N VAL A 47 29.12 22.12 -0.86
CA VAL A 47 30.33 22.27 -1.68
C VAL A 47 31.45 21.47 -1.02
N VAL A 48 31.87 20.38 -1.65
CA VAL A 48 32.96 19.52 -1.16
C VAL A 48 34.26 19.86 -1.88
N PRO A 49 35.43 19.80 -1.20
CA PRO A 49 36.71 20.18 -1.81
C PRO A 49 37.19 19.14 -2.84
N THR A 50 36.85 17.87 -2.64
CA THR A 50 37.29 16.73 -3.46
C THR A 50 36.09 15.90 -3.92
N ALA A 51 36.21 15.28 -5.09
CA ALA A 51 35.15 14.44 -5.65
C ALA A 51 34.97 13.18 -4.77
N PRO A 52 33.75 12.90 -4.29
CA PRO A 52 33.49 11.72 -3.47
C PRO A 52 33.54 10.44 -4.32
N GLN A 53 34.06 9.36 -3.75
CA GLN A 53 34.04 8.04 -4.39
C GLN A 53 32.69 7.33 -4.24
N GLN A 54 31.83 7.81 -3.34
CA GLN A 54 30.56 7.19 -3.00
C GLN A 54 29.57 8.24 -2.52
N LEU A 55 28.31 8.08 -2.93
CA LEU A 55 27.16 8.78 -2.36
C LEU A 55 26.49 7.88 -1.31
N ARG A 56 26.07 8.47 -0.19
CA ARG A 56 25.30 7.77 0.85
C ARG A 56 23.98 8.51 1.10
N LEU A 57 22.89 7.79 1.13
CA LEU A 57 21.55 8.30 1.45
C LEU A 57 20.97 7.51 2.61
N LEU A 58 20.57 8.20 3.67
CA LEU A 58 19.85 7.62 4.79
C LEU A 58 18.36 7.95 4.65
N PHE A 59 17.52 6.93 4.66
CA PHE A 59 16.06 7.03 4.55
C PHE A 59 15.39 6.88 5.92
N SER A 60 14.18 7.43 6.05
CA SER A 60 13.38 7.33 7.27
C SER A 60 12.70 5.98 7.48
N ALA A 61 12.69 5.11 6.46
CA ALA A 61 12.25 3.73 6.56
C ALA A 61 13.10 2.83 5.67
N ASN A 62 12.96 1.51 5.84
CA ASN A 62 13.62 0.53 4.99
C ASN A 62 13.25 0.73 3.53
N VAL A 63 14.25 0.66 2.66
CA VAL A 63 14.09 0.74 1.21
C VAL A 63 14.78 -0.43 0.52
N THR A 64 14.20 -0.84 -0.61
CA THR A 64 14.78 -1.77 -1.56
C THR A 64 15.32 -0.97 -2.74
N VAL A 65 16.54 -1.31 -3.16
CA VAL A 65 17.23 -0.66 -4.27
C VAL A 65 17.52 -1.66 -5.38
N GLN A 66 17.45 -1.18 -6.61
CA GLN A 66 17.75 -1.94 -7.83
C GLN A 66 18.76 -1.16 -8.68
N ARG A 67 19.23 -1.75 -9.77
CA ARG A 67 20.08 -1.04 -10.72
C ARG A 67 19.30 0.17 -11.26
N GLY A 68 19.93 1.35 -11.26
CA GLY A 68 19.28 2.59 -11.69
C GLY A 68 18.45 3.28 -10.62
N SER A 69 18.31 2.71 -9.41
CA SER A 69 17.64 3.37 -8.28
C SER A 69 18.34 4.65 -7.85
N ILE A 70 19.65 4.76 -8.03
CA ILE A 70 20.42 5.99 -7.78
C ILE A 70 21.17 6.32 -9.05
N GLN A 71 20.90 7.50 -9.61
CA GLN A 71 21.61 8.02 -10.77
C GLN A 71 22.30 9.32 -10.41
N VAL A 72 23.57 9.44 -10.78
CA VAL A 72 24.36 10.64 -10.51
C VAL A 72 24.90 11.18 -11.81
N PHE A 73 24.65 12.47 -12.05
CA PHE A 73 25.01 13.19 -13.25
C PHE A 73 26.11 14.20 -12.91
N ASP A 74 27.15 14.25 -13.74
CA ASP A 74 28.20 15.27 -13.67
C ASP A 74 27.73 16.64 -14.20
N PRO A 75 28.53 17.71 -14.08
CA PRO A 75 28.15 19.05 -14.53
C PRO A 75 27.73 19.15 -16.01
N ASP A 76 28.21 18.24 -16.86
CA ASP A 76 27.88 18.15 -18.29
C ASP A 76 26.64 17.28 -18.55
N GLY A 77 25.98 16.78 -17.50
CA GLY A 77 24.79 15.93 -17.57
C GLY A 77 25.06 14.45 -17.85
N ARG A 78 26.32 13.99 -17.77
CA ARG A 78 26.69 12.59 -18.04
C ARG A 78 26.58 11.74 -16.78
N ARG A 79 26.12 10.50 -16.90
CA ARG A 79 26.04 9.57 -15.76
C ARG A 79 27.42 9.15 -15.28
N VAL A 80 27.65 9.28 -13.97
CA VAL A 80 28.91 8.95 -13.28
C VAL A 80 28.74 7.93 -12.15
N ASP A 81 27.52 7.46 -11.87
CA ASP A 81 27.32 6.32 -10.99
C ASP A 81 27.89 5.02 -11.61
N SER A 82 28.35 4.11 -10.76
CA SER A 82 29.02 2.88 -11.18
C SER A 82 28.53 1.67 -10.41
N GLY A 83 28.00 0.67 -11.14
CA GLY A 83 27.48 -0.56 -10.55
C GLY A 83 26.14 -0.35 -9.82
N PRO A 84 25.53 -1.43 -9.29
CA PRO A 84 24.29 -1.31 -8.55
C PRO A 84 24.49 -0.63 -7.18
N PRO A 85 23.49 0.10 -6.68
CA PRO A 85 23.48 0.58 -5.30
C PRO A 85 23.41 -0.59 -4.31
N ALA A 86 23.87 -0.36 -3.09
CA ALA A 86 23.90 -1.36 -2.03
C ALA A 86 23.30 -0.82 -0.72
N THR A 87 22.82 -1.73 0.14
CA THR A 87 22.34 -1.42 1.49
C THR A 87 23.21 -2.11 2.53
N PRO A 88 24.38 -1.53 2.90
CA PRO A 88 25.32 -2.18 3.80
C PRO A 88 24.74 -2.20 5.24
N GLY A 89 24.38 -3.38 5.71
CA GLY A 89 23.89 -3.60 7.08
C GLY A 89 22.40 -3.29 7.23
N ALA A 90 22.02 -2.01 7.19
CA ALA A 90 20.63 -1.58 7.39
C ALA A 90 19.97 -1.16 6.07
N ALA A 91 18.72 -1.60 5.86
CA ALA A 91 17.93 -1.26 4.68
C ALA A 91 17.54 0.23 4.60
N THR A 92 17.85 1.04 5.63
CA THR A 92 17.67 2.49 5.62
C THR A 92 18.85 3.24 5.01
N LEU A 93 20.04 2.62 4.92
CA LEU A 93 21.24 3.26 4.37
C LEU A 93 21.51 2.72 2.96
N VAL A 94 21.43 3.59 1.95
CA VAL A 94 21.76 3.27 0.56
C VAL A 94 23.11 3.88 0.20
N THR A 95 23.94 3.12 -0.49
CA THR A 95 25.23 3.57 -1.01
C THR A 95 25.33 3.37 -2.51
N GLN A 96 25.87 4.37 -3.22
CA GLN A 96 26.11 4.33 -4.65
C GLN A 96 27.56 4.73 -4.93
N ARG A 97 28.32 3.85 -5.60
CA ARG A 97 29.69 4.16 -6.02
C ARG A 97 29.69 5.14 -7.18
N LEU A 98 30.66 6.05 -7.19
CA LEU A 98 30.79 7.13 -8.18
C LEU A 98 32.15 7.06 -8.87
N LYS A 99 32.16 7.44 -10.15
CA LYS A 99 33.36 7.76 -10.93
C LYS A 99 33.44 9.28 -11.14
N ALA A 100 33.25 10.03 -10.05
CA ALA A 100 33.27 11.49 -10.09
C ALA A 100 34.71 12.00 -10.24
N ALA A 101 34.94 12.85 -11.22
CA ALA A 101 36.25 13.42 -11.53
C ALA A 101 36.20 14.92 -11.89
N ALA A 102 35.08 15.39 -12.41
CA ALA A 102 34.89 16.78 -12.80
C ALA A 102 34.66 17.69 -11.57
N ARG A 103 35.08 18.95 -11.68
CA ARG A 103 34.69 20.03 -10.75
C ARG A 103 33.38 20.65 -11.24
N GLY A 104 32.53 21.10 -10.31
CA GLY A 104 31.22 21.70 -10.61
C GLY A 104 30.06 20.99 -9.91
N THR A 105 28.84 21.34 -10.30
CA THR A 105 27.60 20.87 -9.66
C THR A 105 27.10 19.56 -10.25
N TYR A 106 27.01 18.54 -9.40
CA TYR A 106 26.46 17.22 -9.69
C TYR A 106 24.98 17.18 -9.33
N GLY A 107 24.21 16.49 -10.17
CA GLY A 107 22.79 16.19 -9.93
C GLY A 107 22.63 14.74 -9.51
N VAL A 108 21.77 14.48 -8.53
CA VAL A 108 21.44 13.13 -8.08
C VAL A 108 19.93 12.96 -8.23
N SER A 109 19.54 11.90 -8.93
CA SER A 109 18.17 11.38 -8.97
C SER A 109 18.13 10.07 -8.19
N TYR A 110 17.11 9.89 -7.37
CA TYR A 110 16.85 8.62 -6.72
C TYR A 110 15.41 8.17 -6.90
N ARG A 111 15.25 6.85 -7.01
CA ARG A 111 14.00 6.11 -7.09
C ARG A 111 14.16 4.81 -6.31
N VAL A 112 13.57 4.74 -5.13
CA VAL A 112 13.70 3.60 -4.21
C VAL A 112 12.32 3.12 -3.79
N SER A 113 12.18 1.82 -3.53
CA SER A 113 10.90 1.25 -3.08
C SER A 113 10.92 1.06 -1.57
N SER A 114 9.96 1.61 -0.84
CA SER A 114 9.77 1.27 0.58
C SER A 114 9.21 -0.15 0.73
N GLU A 115 9.30 -0.66 1.95
CA GLU A 115 8.87 -2.02 2.28
C GLU A 115 7.37 -2.30 2.10
N ASP A 116 6.55 -1.25 2.10
CA ASP A 116 5.11 -1.30 1.81
C ASP A 116 4.78 -1.18 0.30
N GLY A 117 5.80 -1.10 -0.55
CA GLY A 117 5.67 -1.05 -2.01
C GLY A 117 5.51 0.37 -2.57
N HIS A 118 5.61 1.44 -1.79
CA HIS A 118 5.61 2.78 -2.38
C HIS A 118 6.96 3.10 -3.02
N VAL A 119 6.93 3.57 -4.27
CA VAL A 119 8.13 4.10 -4.92
C VAL A 119 8.29 5.56 -4.55
N ILE A 120 9.45 5.88 -3.99
CA ILE A 120 9.84 7.21 -3.54
C ILE A 120 10.86 7.73 -4.52
N THR A 121 10.58 8.92 -5.04
CA THR A 121 11.48 9.63 -5.94
C THR A 121 11.94 10.93 -5.32
N GLY A 122 13.08 11.42 -5.78
CA GLY A 122 13.52 12.76 -5.48
C GLY A 122 14.87 13.08 -6.08
N THR A 123 15.30 14.30 -5.82
CA THR A 123 16.55 14.83 -6.33
C THR A 123 17.31 15.55 -5.25
N LEU A 124 18.63 15.52 -5.35
CA LEU A 124 19.52 16.40 -4.59
C LEU A 124 20.68 16.84 -5.47
N SER A 125 21.44 17.81 -4.99
CA SER A 125 22.62 18.31 -5.70
C SER A 125 23.79 18.48 -4.74
N PHE A 126 25.01 18.40 -5.24
CA PHE A 126 26.20 18.81 -4.51
C PHE A 126 27.24 19.36 -5.50
N SER A 127 28.21 20.13 -5.04
CA SER A 127 29.23 20.72 -5.90
C SER A 127 30.63 20.31 -5.47
N VAL A 128 31.50 20.01 -6.44
CA VAL A 128 32.91 19.70 -6.20
C VAL A 128 33.75 20.93 -6.54
N GLY A 129 34.39 21.52 -5.53
CA GLY A 129 35.38 22.58 -5.66
C GLY A 129 34.85 23.99 -5.92
N ALA A 130 33.74 24.15 -6.65
CA ALA A 130 33.03 25.42 -6.81
C ALA A 130 31.55 25.15 -7.12
N SER A 131 30.65 25.95 -6.54
CA SER A 131 29.24 25.95 -6.91
C SER A 131 29.06 26.57 -8.29
N GLY A 132 28.51 25.83 -9.25
CA GLY A 132 28.08 26.40 -10.53
C GLY A 132 26.69 27.03 -10.42
N ALA A 133 26.32 27.87 -11.39
CA ALA A 133 24.91 28.19 -11.66
C ALA A 133 24.12 26.91 -12.03
N GLU A 134 22.79 26.97 -11.97
CA GLU A 134 21.87 25.86 -12.20
C GLU A 134 22.33 24.95 -13.36
N SER A 135 22.89 23.79 -13.03
CA SER A 135 23.66 22.98 -13.98
C SER A 135 22.76 22.06 -14.80
N ASP A 136 23.23 21.66 -15.98
CA ASP A 136 22.62 20.63 -16.82
C ASP A 136 22.41 19.32 -16.03
N ALA A 137 23.30 19.05 -15.07
CA ALA A 137 23.17 17.96 -14.11
C ALA A 137 21.87 18.05 -13.28
N ALA A 138 21.56 19.21 -12.70
CA ALA A 138 20.38 19.42 -11.88
C ALA A 138 19.10 19.25 -12.73
N ARG A 139 19.07 19.84 -13.94
CA ARG A 139 17.94 19.68 -14.88
C ARG A 139 17.74 18.22 -15.28
N THR A 140 18.82 17.50 -15.57
CA THR A 140 18.77 16.08 -15.94
C THR A 140 18.26 15.22 -14.80
N ALA A 141 18.75 15.44 -13.57
CA ALA A 141 18.26 14.75 -12.38
C ALA A 141 16.77 15.01 -12.13
N THR A 142 16.31 16.26 -12.27
CA THR A 142 14.89 16.59 -12.15
C THR A 142 14.05 15.92 -13.21
N ASN A 143 14.50 15.91 -14.47
CA ASN A 143 13.77 15.25 -15.56
C ASN A 143 13.69 13.73 -15.35
N ASP A 144 14.76 13.08 -14.89
CA ASP A 144 14.79 11.66 -14.57
C ASP A 144 13.84 11.29 -13.41
N ALA A 145 13.87 12.08 -12.32
CA ALA A 145 12.96 11.90 -11.19
C ALA A 145 11.49 12.20 -11.56
N ALA A 146 11.25 13.20 -12.41
CA ALA A 146 9.93 13.58 -12.90
C ALA A 146 9.36 12.59 -13.92
N HIS A 147 10.18 11.70 -14.50
CA HIS A 147 9.73 10.66 -15.43
C HIS A 147 8.92 9.54 -14.76
N VAL A 148 8.73 9.59 -13.42
CA VAL A 148 7.72 8.76 -12.77
C VAL A 148 6.34 9.28 -13.14
N ASP A 149 5.71 8.57 -14.06
CA ASP A 149 4.38 8.85 -14.57
C ASP A 149 3.38 9.01 -13.41
N ARG A 150 2.91 10.25 -13.20
CA ARG A 150 1.91 10.56 -12.16
C ARG A 150 0.64 9.74 -12.34
N GLY A 151 0.29 9.39 -13.58
CA GLY A 151 -0.82 8.50 -13.91
C GLY A 151 -0.55 7.08 -13.41
N LEU A 152 0.66 6.56 -13.61
CA LEU A 152 1.06 5.26 -13.08
C LEU A 152 1.06 5.23 -11.54
N GLN A 153 1.55 6.29 -10.90
CA GLN A 153 1.50 6.41 -9.44
C GLN A 153 0.06 6.48 -8.93
N ALA A 154 -0.79 7.27 -9.57
CA ALA A 154 -2.21 7.35 -9.24
C ALA A 154 -2.93 6.01 -9.46
N ALA A 155 -2.61 5.28 -10.52
CA ALA A 155 -3.13 3.95 -10.79
C ALA A 155 -2.72 2.96 -9.69
N PHE A 156 -1.45 2.97 -9.29
CA PHE A 156 -0.98 2.14 -8.17
C PHE A 156 -1.71 2.48 -6.86
N SER A 157 -1.79 3.77 -6.49
CA SER A 157 -2.52 4.21 -5.30
C SER A 157 -4.00 3.80 -5.33
N THR A 158 -4.64 3.91 -6.49
CA THR A 158 -6.04 3.49 -6.67
C THR A 158 -6.19 1.97 -6.49
N THR A 159 -5.30 1.19 -7.09
CA THR A 159 -5.28 -0.27 -6.94
C THR A 159 -5.06 -0.67 -5.48
N ARG A 160 -4.16 0.01 -4.76
CA ARG A 160 -3.94 -0.20 -3.32
C ARG A 160 -5.18 0.11 -2.49
N PHE A 161 -5.91 1.18 -2.82
CA PHE A 161 -7.19 1.49 -2.16
C PHE A 161 -8.24 0.39 -2.39
N ILE A 162 -8.41 -0.06 -3.64
CA ILE A 162 -9.33 -1.14 -3.99
C ILE A 162 -8.95 -2.44 -3.28
N GLU A 163 -7.66 -2.75 -3.22
CA GLU A 163 -7.13 -3.91 -2.52
C GLU A 163 -7.52 -3.92 -1.04
N VAL A 164 -7.27 -2.82 -0.32
CA VAL A 164 -7.61 -2.71 1.11
C VAL A 164 -9.13 -2.80 1.30
N LEU A 165 -9.92 -2.10 0.49
CA LEU A 165 -11.38 -2.15 0.59
C LEU A 165 -11.91 -3.57 0.32
N ALA A 166 -11.42 -4.24 -0.72
CA ALA A 166 -11.83 -5.59 -1.07
C ALA A 166 -11.46 -6.60 0.01
N LEU A 167 -10.27 -6.46 0.63
CA LEU A 167 -9.84 -7.26 1.78
C LEU A 167 -10.78 -7.08 2.97
N LEU A 168 -11.11 -5.84 3.34
CA LEU A 168 -11.98 -5.55 4.49
C LEU A 168 -13.40 -6.06 4.25
N VAL A 169 -13.92 -5.95 3.02
CA VAL A 169 -15.24 -6.48 2.65
C VAL A 169 -15.26 -8.01 2.64
N ALA A 170 -14.22 -8.66 2.07
CA ALA A 170 -14.14 -10.12 2.01
C ALA A 170 -13.96 -10.74 3.41
N ALA A 171 -12.96 -10.29 4.17
CA ALA A 171 -12.68 -10.76 5.52
C ALA A 171 -13.85 -10.44 6.46
N GLY A 172 -14.31 -9.19 6.45
CA GLY A 172 -15.41 -8.74 7.30
C GLY A 172 -16.73 -9.43 7.00
N GLY A 173 -17.07 -9.66 5.73
CA GLY A 173 -18.28 -10.41 5.36
C GLY A 173 -18.25 -11.86 5.84
N GLY A 174 -17.09 -12.52 5.76
CA GLY A 174 -16.88 -13.86 6.31
C GLY A 174 -16.98 -13.90 7.84
N LEU A 175 -16.28 -12.98 8.53
CA LEU A 175 -16.34 -12.85 9.99
C LEU A 175 -17.76 -12.54 10.48
N PHE A 176 -18.48 -11.67 9.77
CA PHE A 176 -19.87 -11.33 10.07
C PHE A 176 -20.77 -12.56 10.02
N ALA A 177 -20.69 -13.38 8.97
CA ALA A 177 -21.47 -14.60 8.84
C ALA A 177 -21.12 -15.66 9.91
N CYS A 178 -19.84 -15.76 10.30
CA CYS A 178 -19.39 -16.73 11.29
C CYS A 178 -19.75 -16.35 12.73
N LEU A 179 -19.49 -15.09 13.11
CA LEU A 179 -19.47 -14.61 14.49
C LEU A 179 -20.71 -13.82 14.89
N ILE A 180 -21.26 -13.01 13.98
CA ILE A 180 -22.32 -12.05 14.29
C ILE A 180 -23.69 -12.59 13.91
N ALA A 181 -23.83 -13.08 12.68
CA ALA A 181 -25.09 -13.52 12.08
C ALA A 181 -25.01 -14.98 11.57
N PRO A 182 -25.01 -15.98 12.45
CA PRO A 182 -24.98 -17.38 12.05
C PRO A 182 -26.19 -17.72 11.16
N GLY A 183 -25.96 -18.38 10.03
CA GLY A 183 -27.00 -18.65 9.02
C GLY A 183 -27.09 -17.59 7.92
N TRP A 184 -26.48 -16.41 8.09
CA TRP A 184 -26.40 -15.41 7.05
C TRP A 184 -25.50 -15.88 5.89
N ARG A 185 -25.96 -15.67 4.66
CA ARG A 185 -25.23 -16.02 3.43
C ARG A 185 -24.62 -14.76 2.80
N PRO A 186 -23.31 -14.50 2.98
CA PRO A 186 -22.71 -13.24 2.56
C PRO A 186 -22.46 -13.23 1.04
N ARG A 187 -23.35 -12.55 0.30
CA ARG A 187 -23.36 -12.58 -1.19
C ARG A 187 -22.15 -11.91 -1.85
N TRP A 188 -21.48 -11.00 -1.15
CA TRP A 188 -20.40 -10.16 -1.70
C TRP A 188 -18.99 -10.72 -1.47
N VAL A 189 -18.82 -11.71 -0.59
CA VAL A 189 -17.48 -12.17 -0.17
C VAL A 189 -16.69 -12.75 -1.34
N ILE A 190 -17.30 -13.62 -2.15
CA ILE A 190 -16.60 -14.23 -3.30
C ILE A 190 -16.21 -13.15 -4.33
N GLY A 191 -17.13 -12.20 -4.62
CA GLY A 191 -16.83 -11.09 -5.53
C GLY A 191 -15.68 -10.21 -5.01
N ALA A 192 -15.68 -9.91 -3.70
CA ALA A 192 -14.61 -9.16 -3.06
C ALA A 192 -13.26 -9.92 -3.10
N LEU A 193 -13.26 -11.24 -2.92
CA LEU A 193 -12.04 -12.06 -3.07
C LEU A 193 -11.49 -12.03 -4.50
N VAL A 194 -12.37 -12.06 -5.51
CA VAL A 194 -11.94 -11.95 -6.93
C VAL A 194 -11.34 -10.57 -7.19
N VAL A 195 -12.01 -9.49 -6.76
CA VAL A 195 -11.50 -8.12 -6.88
C VAL A 195 -10.15 -7.98 -6.15
N LEU A 196 -10.02 -8.57 -4.97
CA LEU A 196 -8.78 -8.57 -4.19
C LEU A 196 -7.63 -9.25 -4.95
N LEU A 197 -7.86 -10.43 -5.53
CA LEU A 197 -6.85 -11.15 -6.30
C LEU A 197 -6.42 -10.39 -7.57
N VAL A 198 -7.38 -9.80 -8.28
CA VAL A 198 -7.10 -8.96 -9.46
C VAL A 198 -6.32 -7.70 -9.06
N SER A 199 -6.65 -7.11 -7.90
CA SER A 199 -5.94 -5.94 -7.36
C SER A 199 -4.51 -6.29 -6.93
N TYR A 200 -4.28 -7.46 -6.36
CA TYR A 200 -2.93 -7.95 -6.06
C TYR A 200 -2.08 -8.12 -7.33
N ALA A 201 -2.63 -8.77 -8.36
CA ALA A 201 -1.92 -8.98 -9.62
C ALA A 201 -1.60 -7.65 -10.33
N SER A 202 -2.59 -6.77 -10.47
CA SER A 202 -2.39 -5.45 -11.08
C SER A 202 -1.47 -4.55 -10.25
N GLY A 203 -1.61 -4.55 -8.92
CA GLY A 203 -0.76 -3.79 -8.02
C GLY A 203 0.70 -4.21 -8.08
N TYR A 204 0.97 -5.51 -8.19
CA TYR A 204 2.32 -6.05 -8.39
C TYR A 204 2.95 -5.54 -9.69
N VAL A 205 2.21 -5.61 -10.80
CA VAL A 205 2.66 -5.15 -12.11
C VAL A 205 2.93 -3.64 -12.12
N LEU A 206 2.00 -2.85 -11.57
CA LEU A 206 2.15 -1.39 -11.47
C LEU A 206 3.35 -1.00 -10.59
N ASN A 207 3.59 -1.74 -9.50
CA ASN A 207 4.76 -1.54 -8.65
C ASN A 207 6.07 -1.82 -9.39
N ALA A 208 6.14 -2.91 -10.16
CA ALA A 208 7.33 -3.26 -10.95
C ALA A 208 7.68 -2.16 -11.96
N ALA A 209 6.67 -1.65 -12.67
CA ALA A 209 6.81 -0.54 -13.61
C ALA A 209 7.27 0.76 -12.92
N LEU A 210 6.69 1.08 -11.76
CA LEU A 210 7.11 2.25 -10.98
C LEU A 210 8.56 2.13 -10.51
N ALA A 211 9.00 0.94 -10.10
CA ALA A 211 10.36 0.72 -9.60
C ALA A 211 11.43 0.88 -10.69
N HIS A 212 11.12 0.47 -11.92
CA HIS A 212 12.03 0.61 -13.07
C HIS A 212 11.97 2.00 -13.72
N GLY A 213 10.79 2.62 -13.75
CA GLY A 213 10.58 3.96 -14.31
C GLY A 213 10.25 4.01 -15.80
N ASP A 214 9.82 2.90 -16.38
CA ASP A 214 9.52 2.77 -17.82
C ASP A 214 8.10 3.27 -18.17
N GLY A 215 7.48 4.06 -17.29
CA GLY A 215 6.10 4.52 -17.42
C GLY A 215 5.07 3.37 -17.49
N LEU A 216 3.87 3.66 -18.03
CA LEU A 216 2.81 2.64 -18.18
C LEU A 216 3.19 1.49 -19.11
N ALA A 217 4.04 1.73 -20.12
CA ALA A 217 4.49 0.67 -21.03
C ALA A 217 5.31 -0.40 -20.30
N GLY A 218 6.10 0.01 -19.29
CA GLY A 218 6.85 -0.89 -18.41
C GLY A 218 5.99 -1.90 -17.63
N ALA A 219 4.69 -1.65 -17.47
CA ALA A 219 3.77 -2.60 -16.86
C ALA A 219 3.66 -3.91 -17.66
N PHE A 220 4.08 -3.92 -18.92
CA PHE A 220 4.08 -5.10 -19.77
C PHE A 220 5.49 -5.66 -20.01
N ASP A 221 6.51 -5.10 -19.34
CA ASP A 221 7.88 -5.61 -19.40
C ASP A 221 8.06 -6.80 -18.43
N TRP A 222 8.23 -7.98 -19.01
CA TRP A 222 8.45 -9.22 -18.26
C TRP A 222 9.76 -9.25 -17.49
N ASP A 223 10.78 -8.52 -17.94
CA ASP A 223 12.07 -8.50 -17.26
C ASP A 223 11.99 -7.60 -16.03
N ALA A 224 11.27 -6.48 -16.12
CA ALA A 224 10.96 -5.62 -14.97
C ALA A 224 10.16 -6.37 -13.89
N ILE A 225 9.14 -7.12 -14.30
CA ILE A 225 8.30 -7.94 -13.40
C ILE A 225 9.12 -9.06 -12.74
N ARG A 226 10.06 -9.67 -13.47
CA ARG A 226 10.94 -10.71 -12.92
C ARG A 226 11.97 -10.13 -11.97
N ALA A 227 12.53 -8.96 -12.27
CA ALA A 227 13.47 -8.28 -11.39
C ALA A 227 12.85 -7.88 -10.04
N SER A 228 11.53 -7.62 -9.98
CA SER A 228 10.85 -7.29 -8.73
C SER A 228 10.50 -8.50 -7.84
N GLN A 229 10.71 -9.75 -8.29
CA GLN A 229 10.19 -10.94 -7.61
C GLN A 229 10.80 -11.20 -6.23
N ASP A 230 12.04 -10.76 -6.02
CA ASP A 230 12.82 -10.98 -4.80
C ASP A 230 12.64 -9.85 -3.78
N THR A 231 11.77 -8.89 -4.08
CA THR A 231 11.47 -7.79 -3.15
C THR A 231 10.57 -8.25 -1.99
N PRO A 232 10.70 -7.66 -0.78
CA PRO A 232 9.81 -7.93 0.34
C PRO A 232 8.33 -7.68 -0.01
N PHE A 233 8.07 -6.64 -0.80
CA PHE A 233 6.74 -6.33 -1.30
C PHE A 233 6.17 -7.48 -2.14
N ALA A 234 6.93 -8.01 -3.10
CA ALA A 234 6.50 -9.14 -3.93
C ALA A 234 6.18 -10.39 -3.10
N LEU A 235 7.03 -10.71 -2.12
CA LEU A 235 6.80 -11.83 -1.20
C LEU A 235 5.47 -11.66 -0.45
N SER A 236 5.19 -10.45 0.03
CA SER A 236 3.95 -10.18 0.73
C SER A 236 2.70 -10.37 -0.14
N VAL A 237 2.73 -9.89 -1.39
CA VAL A 237 1.62 -10.01 -2.32
C VAL A 237 1.34 -11.49 -2.58
N ARG A 238 2.38 -12.32 -2.73
CA ARG A 238 2.25 -13.78 -2.89
C ARG A 238 1.60 -14.45 -1.68
N ILE A 239 2.05 -14.13 -0.46
CA ILE A 239 1.47 -14.67 0.78
C ILE A 239 0.00 -14.28 0.90
N ARG A 240 -0.32 -13.00 0.68
CA ARG A 240 -1.68 -12.47 0.81
C ARG A 240 -2.61 -13.02 -0.27
N ALA A 241 -2.12 -13.21 -1.51
CA ALA A 241 -2.86 -13.86 -2.57
C ALA A 241 -3.14 -15.34 -2.24
N LEU A 242 -2.16 -16.06 -1.68
CA LEU A 242 -2.36 -17.45 -1.24
C LEU A 242 -3.46 -17.54 -0.16
N VAL A 243 -3.41 -16.67 0.85
CA VAL A 243 -4.46 -16.62 1.90
C VAL A 243 -5.83 -16.28 1.31
N ALA A 244 -5.89 -15.36 0.34
CA ALA A 244 -7.14 -15.03 -0.36
C ALA A 244 -7.68 -16.21 -1.18
N VAL A 245 -6.82 -16.97 -1.86
CA VAL A 245 -7.21 -18.20 -2.58
C VAL A 245 -7.75 -19.25 -1.60
N VAL A 246 -7.08 -19.46 -0.47
CA VAL A 246 -7.53 -20.38 0.58
C VAL A 246 -8.91 -19.97 1.11
N ALA A 247 -9.19 -18.67 1.24
CA ALA A 247 -10.48 -18.14 1.70
C ALA A 247 -11.66 -18.37 0.72
N ILE A 248 -11.41 -18.71 -0.55
CA ILE A 248 -12.46 -18.97 -1.54
C ILE A 248 -13.30 -20.19 -1.14
N GLY A 249 -12.67 -21.29 -0.71
CA GLY A 249 -13.38 -22.50 -0.26
C GLY A 249 -14.34 -22.22 0.90
N PRO A 250 -13.88 -21.65 2.03
CA PRO A 250 -14.70 -21.12 3.12
C PRO A 250 -15.84 -20.21 2.66
N ALA A 251 -15.59 -19.32 1.69
CA ALA A 251 -16.62 -18.43 1.16
C ALA A 251 -17.74 -19.20 0.43
N PHE A 252 -17.39 -20.23 -0.35
CA PHE A 252 -18.38 -21.11 -0.97
C PHE A 252 -19.17 -21.92 0.07
N VAL A 253 -18.50 -22.42 1.11
CA VAL A 253 -19.16 -23.12 2.22
C VAL A 253 -20.18 -22.22 2.91
N LEU A 254 -19.80 -20.97 3.25
CA LEU A 254 -20.75 -20.00 3.82
C LEU A 254 -21.91 -19.70 2.87
N ARG A 255 -21.64 -19.53 1.57
CA ARG A 255 -22.70 -19.25 0.59
C ARG A 255 -23.69 -20.41 0.44
N ALA A 256 -23.21 -21.64 0.50
CA ALA A 256 -24.03 -22.83 0.24
C ALA A 256 -24.71 -23.38 1.51
N GLN A 257 -24.05 -23.29 2.67
CA GLN A 257 -24.38 -24.07 3.85
C GLN A 257 -24.41 -23.27 5.16
N ALA A 258 -24.37 -21.93 5.16
CA ALA A 258 -24.29 -21.13 6.40
C ALA A 258 -25.32 -21.51 7.47
N ASP A 259 -26.54 -21.88 7.08
CA ASP A 259 -27.65 -22.31 7.95
C ASP A 259 -27.42 -23.68 8.62
N ARG A 260 -26.50 -24.50 8.09
CA ARG A 260 -26.24 -25.87 8.53
C ARG A 260 -24.91 -26.04 9.26
N LEU A 261 -24.12 -24.97 9.38
CA LEU A 261 -22.79 -25.05 9.98
C LEU A 261 -22.86 -25.20 11.50
N ALA A 262 -22.25 -26.28 12.00
CA ALA A 262 -22.01 -26.46 13.43
C ALA A 262 -21.13 -25.32 13.98
N PRO A 263 -21.22 -25.01 15.30
CA PRO A 263 -20.43 -23.93 15.91
C PRO A 263 -18.93 -24.05 15.67
N VAL A 264 -18.36 -25.26 15.76
CA VAL A 264 -16.93 -25.51 15.53
C VAL A 264 -16.51 -25.16 14.10
N ALA A 265 -17.31 -25.54 13.10
CA ALA A 265 -17.04 -25.20 11.71
C ALA A 265 -17.01 -23.68 11.51
N ARG A 266 -17.94 -22.94 12.12
CA ARG A 266 -17.95 -21.47 12.04
C ARG A 266 -16.70 -20.82 12.63
N TRP A 267 -16.19 -21.34 13.75
CA TRP A 267 -14.92 -20.87 14.32
C TRP A 267 -13.72 -21.12 13.40
N LEU A 268 -13.65 -22.31 12.78
CA LEU A 268 -12.59 -22.62 11.81
C LEU A 268 -12.64 -21.67 10.60
N LEU A 269 -13.83 -21.41 10.05
CA LEU A 269 -13.99 -20.44 8.96
C LEU A 269 -13.63 -19.02 9.41
N ALA A 270 -14.03 -18.62 10.63
CA ALA A 270 -13.67 -17.31 11.19
C ALA A 270 -12.16 -17.13 11.31
N ILE A 271 -11.41 -18.16 11.69
CA ILE A 271 -9.94 -18.12 11.72
C ILE A 271 -9.36 -17.84 10.33
N VAL A 272 -9.91 -18.44 9.27
CA VAL A 272 -9.45 -18.17 7.90
C VAL A 272 -9.69 -16.71 7.52
N PHE A 273 -10.88 -16.16 7.77
CA PHE A 273 -11.18 -14.77 7.44
C PHE A 273 -10.43 -13.76 8.34
N ALA A 274 -10.18 -14.09 9.61
CA ALA A 274 -9.31 -13.31 10.48
C ALA A 274 -7.87 -13.34 9.96
N GLY A 275 -7.36 -14.49 9.53
CA GLY A 275 -6.06 -14.65 8.91
C GLY A 275 -5.94 -13.85 7.60
N LEU A 276 -7.01 -13.79 6.79
CA LEU A 276 -7.07 -12.94 5.62
C LEU A 276 -6.90 -11.46 5.97
N ALA A 277 -7.61 -10.96 6.98
CA ALA A 277 -7.44 -9.58 7.45
C ALA A 277 -6.03 -9.33 8.01
N ALA A 278 -5.57 -10.19 8.92
CA ALA A 278 -4.25 -10.09 9.56
C ALA A 278 -3.08 -10.21 8.58
N SER A 279 -3.30 -10.81 7.40
CA SER A 279 -2.25 -10.94 6.37
C SER A 279 -1.70 -9.59 5.89
N MET A 280 -2.46 -8.50 6.05
CA MET A 280 -2.03 -7.14 5.73
C MET A 280 -0.90 -6.65 6.66
N SER A 281 -0.90 -7.12 7.92
CA SER A 281 0.06 -6.74 8.96
C SER A 281 1.42 -7.41 8.82
N ILE A 282 1.59 -8.31 7.85
CA ILE A 282 2.86 -9.00 7.56
C ILE A 282 3.82 -8.06 6.78
N THR A 283 3.40 -6.82 6.49
CA THR A 283 4.18 -5.82 5.75
C THR A 283 4.17 -4.44 6.38
N GLY A 284 5.16 -3.63 6.01
CA GLY A 284 5.23 -2.22 6.35
C GLY A 284 5.73 -1.97 7.77
N HIS A 285 5.26 -0.89 8.39
CA HIS A 285 5.79 -0.44 9.68
C HIS A 285 5.56 -1.40 10.85
N ALA A 286 4.55 -2.27 10.75
CA ALA A 286 4.21 -3.25 11.78
C ALA A 286 5.33 -4.28 12.03
N VAL A 287 6.13 -4.60 11.01
CA VAL A 287 7.19 -5.62 11.05
C VAL A 287 8.61 -5.03 11.04
N THR A 288 8.74 -3.71 10.90
CA THR A 288 10.03 -3.03 10.69
C THR A 288 10.40 -2.04 11.77
N THR A 289 9.44 -1.69 12.63
CA THR A 289 9.67 -0.72 13.70
C THR A 289 9.68 -1.45 15.04
N SER A 290 10.72 -1.23 15.84
CA SER A 290 10.79 -1.79 17.19
C SER A 290 9.84 -1.06 18.15
N PRO A 291 9.21 -1.75 19.11
CA PRO A 291 9.22 -3.21 19.33
C PRO A 291 8.19 -3.93 18.44
N ILE A 292 8.65 -4.91 17.65
CA ILE A 292 7.81 -5.68 16.70
C ILE A 292 6.78 -6.53 17.44
N GLU A 293 7.17 -7.15 18.56
CA GLU A 293 6.36 -8.02 19.42
C GLU A 293 5.03 -7.37 19.87
N LEU A 294 5.00 -6.04 19.96
CA LEU A 294 3.83 -5.29 20.37
C LEU A 294 3.08 -4.70 19.16
N ARG A 295 3.80 -4.16 18.18
CA ARG A 295 3.20 -3.45 17.04
C ARG A 295 2.46 -4.39 16.10
N MET A 296 3.03 -5.55 15.80
CA MET A 296 2.43 -6.49 14.86
C MET A 296 1.10 -7.05 15.38
N PRO A 297 0.96 -7.53 16.63
CA PRO A 297 -0.34 -7.95 17.16
C PRO A 297 -1.38 -6.83 17.22
N ILE A 298 -0.96 -5.61 17.60
CA ILE A 298 -1.87 -4.45 17.66
C ILE A 298 -2.40 -4.11 16.25
N ASP A 299 -1.53 -4.10 15.24
CA ASP A 299 -1.93 -3.85 13.86
C ASP A 299 -2.87 -4.94 13.34
N MET A 300 -2.57 -6.22 13.61
CA MET A 300 -3.47 -7.34 13.26
C MET A 300 -4.85 -7.18 13.91
N MET A 301 -4.89 -6.87 15.21
CA MET A 301 -6.14 -6.64 15.92
C MET A 301 -6.91 -5.45 15.33
N HIS A 302 -6.21 -4.37 14.98
CA HIS A 302 -6.80 -3.19 14.37
C HIS A 302 -7.41 -3.51 13.00
N VAL A 303 -6.68 -4.21 12.12
CA VAL A 303 -7.17 -4.57 10.78
C VAL A 303 -8.32 -5.58 10.86
N ILE A 304 -8.29 -6.54 11.79
CA ILE A 304 -9.43 -7.45 12.04
C ILE A 304 -10.66 -6.67 12.51
N ALA A 305 -10.50 -5.73 13.44
CA ALA A 305 -11.59 -4.88 13.92
C ALA A 305 -12.16 -4.01 12.79
N ALA A 306 -11.30 -3.39 11.98
CA ALA A 306 -11.69 -2.61 10.81
C ALA A 306 -12.44 -3.48 9.78
N ALA A 307 -12.01 -4.74 9.58
CA ALA A 307 -12.70 -5.67 8.70
C ALA A 307 -14.10 -6.00 9.23
N ILE A 308 -14.23 -6.34 10.52
CA ILE A 308 -15.54 -6.59 11.16
C ILE A 308 -16.47 -5.40 10.95
N TRP A 309 -15.96 -4.17 11.18
CA TRP A 309 -16.74 -2.95 11.05
C TRP A 309 -17.14 -2.66 9.60
N ILE A 310 -16.17 -2.50 8.69
CA ILE A 310 -16.41 -2.13 7.29
C ILE A 310 -17.18 -3.24 6.57
N GLY A 311 -16.73 -4.49 6.67
CA GLY A 311 -17.38 -5.60 6.00
C GLY A 311 -18.76 -5.91 6.57
N GLY A 312 -18.96 -5.73 7.88
CA GLY A 312 -20.28 -5.83 8.52
C GLY A 312 -21.26 -4.75 8.06
N LEU A 313 -20.81 -3.49 7.95
CA LEU A 313 -21.63 -2.40 7.41
C LEU A 313 -22.14 -2.69 5.99
N VAL A 314 -21.29 -3.28 5.13
CA VAL A 314 -21.68 -3.69 3.77
C VAL A 314 -22.76 -4.78 3.78
N GLN A 315 -22.87 -5.59 4.84
CA GLN A 315 -23.94 -6.58 4.99
C GLN A 315 -25.26 -5.99 5.50
N LEU A 316 -25.27 -4.85 6.19
CA LEU A 316 -26.50 -4.33 6.82
C LEU A 316 -27.63 -3.99 5.83
N PRO A 317 -27.40 -3.35 4.67
CA PRO A 317 -28.46 -3.09 3.69
C PRO A 317 -29.09 -4.38 3.18
N ALA A 318 -28.29 -5.44 3.08
CA ALA A 318 -28.73 -6.75 2.66
C ALA A 318 -29.65 -7.44 3.68
N LEU A 319 -29.50 -7.10 4.97
CA LEU A 319 -30.31 -7.61 6.08
C LEU A 319 -31.63 -6.85 6.27
N ALA A 320 -31.77 -5.64 5.72
CA ALA A 320 -32.95 -4.80 5.92
C ALA A 320 -34.31 -5.52 5.74
N PRO A 321 -34.50 -6.44 4.76
CA PRO A 321 -35.77 -7.15 4.61
C PRO A 321 -36.10 -8.11 5.76
N VAL A 322 -35.09 -8.67 6.43
CA VAL A 322 -35.22 -9.72 7.46
C VAL A 322 -34.86 -9.22 8.86
N VAL A 323 -34.50 -7.94 8.98
CA VAL A 323 -33.94 -7.33 10.19
C VAL A 323 -34.85 -7.45 11.41
N HIS A 324 -36.18 -7.40 11.19
CA HIS A 324 -37.20 -7.52 12.23
C HIS A 324 -37.20 -8.91 12.90
N GLN A 325 -36.71 -9.93 12.21
CA GLN A 325 -36.59 -11.31 12.71
C GLN A 325 -35.26 -11.55 13.43
N HIS A 326 -34.29 -10.66 13.23
CA HIS A 326 -32.89 -10.83 13.63
C HIS A 326 -32.31 -9.59 14.32
N VAL A 327 -33.09 -8.97 15.21
CA VAL A 327 -32.67 -7.79 15.97
C VAL A 327 -31.44 -8.08 16.85
N ASP A 328 -31.28 -9.33 17.28
CA ASP A 328 -30.12 -9.80 18.03
C ASP A 328 -28.81 -9.68 17.22
N TRP A 329 -28.85 -9.87 15.90
CA TRP A 329 -27.67 -9.70 15.03
C TRP A 329 -27.20 -8.25 15.02
N ILE A 330 -28.12 -7.28 14.95
CA ILE A 330 -27.76 -5.85 15.03
C ILE A 330 -27.14 -5.54 16.39
N ARG A 331 -27.72 -6.05 17.49
CA ARG A 331 -27.19 -5.84 18.85
C ARG A 331 -25.81 -6.48 19.04
N ARG A 332 -25.51 -7.59 18.37
CA ARG A 332 -24.18 -8.20 18.36
C ARG A 332 -23.19 -7.36 17.58
N PHE A 333 -23.57 -6.92 16.37
CA PHE A 333 -22.74 -6.05 15.55
C PHE A 333 -22.38 -4.76 16.29
N SER A 334 -23.36 -4.08 16.89
CA SER A 334 -23.16 -2.84 17.64
C SER A 334 -22.28 -2.98 18.90
N ARG A 335 -22.02 -4.20 19.38
CA ARG A 335 -21.10 -4.45 20.52
C ARG A 335 -19.71 -4.86 20.07
N ALA A 336 -19.58 -5.33 18.82
CA ALA A 336 -18.32 -5.75 18.23
C ALA A 336 -17.64 -4.62 17.45
N ALA A 337 -18.44 -3.67 16.96
CA ALA A 337 -18.06 -2.39 16.35
C ALA A 337 -17.77 -1.32 17.42
#